data_AF-A0A936PWW6-F1
#
_entry.id   AF-A0A936PWW6-F1
#
_cell.length_a   1.000
_cell.length_b   1.000
_cell.length_c   1.000
_cell.angle_alpha   90.00
_cell.angle_beta   90.00
_cell.angle_gamma   90.00
#
_symmetry.space_group_name_H-M   'P 1'
#
loop_
_entity.id
_entity.type
_entity.pdbx_description
1 polymer ?
#
loop_
_entity_poly.entity_id
_entity_poly.type
_entity_poly.pdbx_seq_one_letter_code
_entity_poly.pdbx_strand_id
1 'polypeptide(L)'
;MDPWAKPAPKALLLGLALVVTVLGLAAAGVRGLAAHVENPRASQAVERITSGAPWLIVGNSVAQSVVDPDRLAERLQVSAVAQAAIDGALGPHVAALLRHHPPASGATVVVLMPTHNLLAGRLPSETDRALLVELLRWPDAPLTTLALGGAVAPLDLWRRDRVRARSALLGWVTATPLRIGAALSGVQVRVDDTLSNLGAEAGPVAGPSGPLPGAPPGRAVVEAEELPPASSVLPLLVEAAERAEARLIVVVPFDRRRQDAPCRTTPEDEAGRWLIERGVAVVDMRGAPLAPDAFSREFHLHNTGRAQATDLLAEGLRAVGPGAYWSGACGR
;
A
#
# COMPACT_ATOMS: atom_id res chain seq x y z
N MET A 1 -36.22 52.39 31.69
CA MET A 1 -35.95 51.00 31.27
C MET A 1 -35.11 51.08 30.02
N ASP A 2 -33.85 50.66 30.11
CA ASP A 2 -32.87 50.83 29.04
C ASP A 2 -32.83 49.54 28.20
N PRO A 3 -33.26 49.54 26.92
CA PRO A 3 -33.35 48.34 26.08
C PRO A 3 -31.97 47.84 25.58
N TRP A 4 -30.87 48.47 26.00
CA TRP A 4 -29.51 48.19 25.55
C TRP A 4 -28.64 47.48 26.59
N ALA A 5 -29.25 46.71 27.50
CA ALA A 5 -28.50 45.81 28.37
C ALA A 5 -27.77 44.75 27.50
N LYS A 6 -26.50 45.01 27.19
CA LYS A 6 -25.62 44.09 26.46
C LYS A 6 -25.74 42.70 27.10
N PRO A 7 -25.93 41.62 26.32
CA PRO A 7 -26.05 40.28 26.87
C PRO A 7 -24.87 40.03 27.81
N ALA A 8 -25.18 39.67 29.05
CA ALA A 8 -24.21 39.59 30.12
C ALA A 8 -23.01 38.71 29.69
N PRO A 9 -21.77 39.12 29.96
CA PRO A 9 -20.56 38.40 29.55
C PRO A 9 -20.55 36.93 30.00
N LYS A 10 -21.34 36.59 31.03
CA LYS A 10 -21.57 35.22 31.49
C LYS A 10 -22.23 34.30 30.47
N ALA A 11 -23.21 34.79 29.70
CA ALA A 11 -23.89 33.98 28.68
C ALA A 11 -22.98 33.67 27.49
N LEU A 12 -22.14 34.64 27.10
CA LEU A 12 -21.10 34.45 26.08
C LEU A 12 -20.05 33.43 26.54
N LEU A 13 -19.58 33.54 27.79
CA LEU A 13 -18.60 32.61 28.37
C LEU A 13 -19.17 31.19 28.54
N LEU A 14 -20.43 31.05 28.94
CA LEU A 14 -21.13 29.76 29.03
C LEU A 14 -21.32 29.12 27.65
N GLY A 15 -21.71 29.91 26.64
CA GLY A 15 -21.83 29.44 25.26
C GLY A 15 -20.48 28.97 24.70
N LEU A 16 -19.41 29.71 24.97
CA LEU A 16 -18.05 29.37 24.51
C LEU A 16 -17.50 28.14 25.24
N ALA A 17 -17.74 28.02 26.54
CA ALA A 17 -17.41 26.82 27.31
C ALA A 17 -18.18 25.59 26.81
N LEU A 18 -19.47 25.73 26.47
CA LEU A 18 -20.26 24.63 25.90
C LEU A 18 -19.73 24.19 24.53
N VAL A 19 -19.41 25.14 23.65
CA VAL A 19 -18.83 24.85 22.33
C VAL A 19 -17.46 24.17 22.47
N VAL A 20 -16.59 24.66 23.36
CA VAL A 20 -15.29 24.01 23.65
C VAL A 20 -15.48 22.63 24.24
N THR A 21 -16.47 22.43 25.13
CA THR A 21 -16.76 21.13 25.75
C THR A 21 -17.31 20.13 24.73
N VAL A 22 -18.21 20.57 23.83
CA VAL A 22 -18.77 19.74 22.76
C VAL A 22 -17.69 19.41 21.71
N LEU A 23 -16.84 20.37 21.34
CA LEU A 23 -15.69 20.11 20.47
C LEU A 23 -14.66 19.19 21.15
N GLY A 24 -14.44 19.35 22.45
CA GLY A 24 -13.56 18.52 23.26
C GLY A 24 -14.08 17.09 23.37
N LEU A 25 -15.38 16.90 23.62
CA LEU A 25 -16.06 15.60 23.65
C LEU A 25 -16.15 14.97 22.26
N ALA A 26 -16.35 15.76 21.20
CA ALA A 26 -16.30 15.26 19.82
C ALA A 26 -14.88 14.84 19.44
N ALA A 27 -13.86 15.60 19.81
CA ALA A 27 -12.46 15.23 19.58
C ALA A 27 -12.04 14.01 20.42
N ALA A 28 -12.47 13.93 21.68
CA ALA A 28 -12.22 12.79 22.56
C ALA A 28 -12.99 11.55 22.12
N GLY A 29 -14.25 11.71 21.68
CA GLY A 29 -15.08 10.65 21.12
C GLY A 29 -14.53 10.15 19.79
N VAL A 30 -14.07 11.04 18.90
CA VAL A 30 -13.37 10.68 17.65
C VAL A 30 -12.06 9.96 17.94
N ARG A 31 -11.28 10.40 18.94
CA ARG A 31 -10.06 9.69 19.38
C ARG A 31 -10.36 8.34 20.02
N GLY A 32 -11.41 8.23 20.84
CA GLY A 32 -11.84 6.98 21.45
C GLY A 32 -12.37 5.98 20.41
N LEU A 33 -13.14 6.45 19.43
CA LEU A 33 -13.60 5.64 18.30
C LEU A 33 -12.43 5.25 17.37
N ALA A 34 -11.49 6.17 17.11
CA ALA A 34 -10.31 5.92 16.27
C ALA A 34 -9.22 5.07 16.96
N ALA A 35 -9.21 5.02 18.30
CA ALA A 35 -8.33 4.15 19.08
C ALA A 35 -8.80 2.68 19.06
N HIS A 36 -10.04 2.42 18.68
CA HIS A 36 -10.61 1.07 18.55
C HIS A 36 -10.67 0.56 17.10
N VAL A 37 -10.13 1.31 16.15
CA VAL A 37 -10.19 0.99 14.73
C VAL A 37 -8.76 0.89 14.22
N GLU A 38 -8.13 -0.23 14.53
CA GLU A 38 -6.93 -0.66 13.80
C GLU A 38 -7.31 -0.94 12.35
N ASN A 39 -6.46 -0.56 11.40
CA ASN A 39 -6.59 -0.96 10.02
C ASN A 39 -6.22 -2.45 9.95
N PRO A 40 -7.19 -3.36 9.71
CA PRO A 40 -6.93 -4.79 9.75
C PRO A 40 -5.86 -5.22 8.74
N ARG A 41 -5.71 -4.49 7.63
CA ARG A 41 -4.68 -4.76 6.63
C ARG A 41 -3.28 -4.44 7.13
N ALA A 42 -3.13 -3.34 7.87
CA ALA A 42 -1.86 -2.95 8.48
C ALA A 42 -1.48 -3.95 9.58
N SER A 43 -2.40 -4.29 10.48
CA SER A 43 -2.18 -5.27 11.55
C SER A 43 -1.83 -6.66 10.98
N GLN A 44 -2.54 -7.12 9.94
CA GLN A 44 -2.22 -8.39 9.26
C GLN A 44 -0.85 -8.36 8.57
N ALA A 45 -0.50 -7.28 7.87
CA ALA A 45 0.82 -7.16 7.25
C ALA A 45 1.94 -7.17 8.30
N VAL A 46 1.74 -6.50 9.43
CA VAL A 46 2.64 -6.52 10.59
C VAL A 46 2.75 -7.94 11.17
N GLU A 47 1.63 -8.63 11.39
CA GLU A 47 1.65 -10.01 11.88
C GLU A 47 2.45 -10.93 10.95
N ARG A 48 2.22 -10.82 9.64
CA ARG A 48 2.89 -11.62 8.61
C ARG A 48 4.39 -11.36 8.55
N ILE A 49 4.82 -10.09 8.61
CA ILE A 49 6.26 -9.75 8.55
C ILE A 49 7.00 -10.21 9.81
N THR A 50 6.33 -10.22 10.96
CA THR A 50 6.91 -10.68 12.24
C THR A 50 6.65 -12.17 12.54
N SER A 51 6.09 -12.92 11.60
CA SER A 51 5.71 -14.33 11.80
C SER A 51 6.90 -15.30 11.97
N GLY A 52 8.12 -14.85 11.68
CA GLY A 52 9.33 -15.68 11.73
C GLY A 52 9.53 -16.58 10.51
N ALA A 53 8.76 -16.40 9.42
CA ALA A 53 8.97 -17.13 8.19
C ALA A 53 10.36 -16.81 7.58
N PRO A 54 11.10 -17.82 7.06
CA PRO A 54 12.43 -17.60 6.51
C PRO A 54 12.41 -16.80 5.20
N TRP A 55 11.26 -16.79 4.51
CA TRP A 55 11.05 -16.04 3.27
C TRP A 55 9.82 -15.15 3.42
N LEU A 56 9.98 -13.88 3.06
CA LEU A 56 8.96 -12.85 3.22
C LEU A 56 8.75 -12.13 1.89
N ILE A 57 7.54 -12.19 1.37
CA ILE A 57 7.12 -11.38 0.21
C ILE A 57 6.44 -10.13 0.73
N VAL A 58 7.04 -8.97 0.50
CA VAL A 58 6.50 -7.66 0.91
C VAL A 58 6.19 -6.85 -0.34
N GLY A 59 5.03 -6.21 -0.39
CA GLY A 59 4.65 -5.47 -1.58
C GLY A 59 3.23 -4.90 -1.52
N ASN A 60 2.66 -4.70 -2.71
CA ASN A 60 1.33 -4.14 -2.87
C ASN A 60 0.34 -5.15 -3.46
N SER A 61 -0.79 -4.68 -3.99
CA SER A 61 -1.80 -5.55 -4.63
C SER A 61 -1.24 -6.41 -5.76
N VAL A 62 -0.14 -6.00 -6.41
CA VAL A 62 0.57 -6.81 -7.41
C VAL A 62 1.14 -8.07 -6.75
N ALA A 63 1.82 -7.94 -5.61
CA ALA A 63 2.38 -9.09 -4.89
C ALA A 63 1.30 -10.10 -4.51
N GLN A 64 0.15 -9.63 -4.02
CA GLN A 64 -1.00 -10.49 -3.71
C GLN A 64 -1.51 -11.25 -4.94
N SER A 65 -1.63 -10.56 -6.08
CA SER A 65 -2.15 -11.17 -7.32
C SER A 65 -1.17 -12.15 -7.98
N VAL A 66 0.14 -11.98 -7.76
CA VAL A 66 1.19 -12.72 -8.45
C VAL A 66 1.61 -13.99 -7.71
N VAL A 67 1.69 -13.93 -6.37
CA VAL A 67 2.37 -14.98 -5.60
C VAL A 67 1.38 -15.86 -4.86
N ASP A 68 1.43 -17.17 -5.09
CA ASP A 68 0.89 -18.19 -4.19
C ASP A 68 1.98 -18.59 -3.16
N PRO A 69 1.83 -18.24 -1.86
CA PRO A 69 2.87 -18.48 -0.86
C PRO A 69 3.18 -19.97 -0.63
N ASP A 70 2.16 -20.83 -0.65
CA ASP A 70 2.33 -22.26 -0.36
C ASP A 70 3.07 -22.93 -1.53
N ARG A 71 2.66 -22.62 -2.75
CA ARG A 71 3.38 -23.08 -3.95
C ARG A 71 4.79 -22.53 -3.98
N LEU A 72 5.00 -21.26 -3.64
CA LEU A 72 6.35 -20.68 -3.62
C LEU A 72 7.24 -21.39 -2.60
N ALA A 73 6.72 -21.70 -1.41
CA ALA A 73 7.44 -22.46 -0.40
C ALA A 73 7.86 -23.84 -0.89
N GLU A 74 6.95 -24.57 -1.55
CA GLU A 74 7.23 -25.86 -2.18
C GLU A 74 8.34 -25.75 -3.23
N ARG A 75 8.23 -24.78 -4.14
CA ARG A 75 9.19 -24.60 -5.26
C ARG A 75 10.57 -24.16 -4.79
N LEU A 76 10.64 -23.39 -3.71
CA LEU A 76 11.89 -22.99 -3.07
C LEU A 76 12.44 -24.06 -2.11
N GLN A 77 11.66 -25.10 -1.79
CA GLN A 77 11.99 -26.14 -0.80
C GLN A 77 12.28 -25.54 0.59
N VAL A 78 11.45 -24.61 1.04
CA VAL A 78 11.58 -23.92 2.33
C VAL A 78 10.39 -24.22 3.23
N SER A 79 10.59 -24.06 4.53
CA SER A 79 9.56 -24.41 5.53
C SER A 79 8.30 -23.55 5.44
N ALA A 80 8.44 -22.26 5.08
CA ALA A 80 7.32 -21.35 4.93
C ALA A 80 7.71 -20.11 4.12
N VAL A 81 6.71 -19.52 3.46
CA VAL A 81 6.75 -18.17 2.89
C VAL A 81 5.61 -17.40 3.51
N ALA A 82 5.88 -16.24 4.12
CA ALA A 82 4.82 -15.32 4.53
C ALA A 82 4.71 -14.16 3.54
N GLN A 83 3.48 -13.72 3.28
CA GLN A 83 3.19 -12.60 2.41
C GLN A 83 2.62 -11.44 3.23
N ALA A 84 3.35 -10.33 3.27
CA ALA A 84 2.96 -9.07 3.91
C ALA A 84 2.71 -8.02 2.82
N ALA A 85 1.58 -8.15 2.12
CA ALA A 85 1.22 -7.25 1.03
C ALA A 85 -0.02 -6.43 1.41
N ILE A 86 0.03 -5.13 1.14
CA ILE A 86 -1.08 -4.20 1.44
C ILE A 86 -1.59 -3.61 0.13
N ASP A 87 -2.91 -3.66 -0.09
CA ASP A 87 -3.52 -3.05 -1.27
C ASP A 87 -3.19 -1.58 -1.40
N GLY A 88 -2.70 -1.18 -2.57
CA GLY A 88 -2.31 0.20 -2.85
C GLY A 88 -1.00 0.65 -2.18
N ALA A 89 -0.26 -0.23 -1.49
CA ALA A 89 1.01 0.17 -0.90
C ALA A 89 2.00 0.70 -1.94
N LEU A 90 2.53 1.88 -1.63
CA LEU A 90 3.72 2.48 -2.26
C LEU A 90 4.99 2.20 -1.44
N GLY A 91 6.16 2.47 -2.03
CA GLY A 91 7.47 2.24 -1.43
C GLY A 91 7.63 2.70 0.03
N PRO A 92 7.15 3.90 0.44
CA PRO A 92 7.21 4.33 1.83
C PRO A 92 6.55 3.39 2.84
N HIS A 93 5.45 2.72 2.47
CA HIS A 93 4.77 1.78 3.37
C HIS A 93 5.59 0.51 3.59
N VAL A 94 6.24 0.02 2.53
CA VAL A 94 7.13 -1.14 2.62
C VAL A 94 8.38 -0.80 3.44
N ALA A 95 8.92 0.41 3.27
CA ALA A 95 10.00 0.90 4.13
C ALA A 95 9.56 1.03 5.59
N ALA A 96 8.35 1.51 5.86
CA ALA A 96 7.80 1.57 7.21
C ALA A 96 7.68 0.18 7.84
N LEU A 97 7.08 -0.77 7.12
CA LEU A 97 6.95 -2.16 7.56
C LEU A 97 8.31 -2.75 7.97
N LEU A 98 9.31 -2.69 7.09
CA LEU A 98 10.61 -3.29 7.37
C LEU A 98 11.38 -2.59 8.50
N ARG A 99 11.26 -1.26 8.62
CA ARG A 99 12.03 -0.48 9.61
C ARG A 99 11.43 -0.54 11.01
N HIS A 100 10.10 -0.58 11.11
CA HIS A 100 9.38 -0.53 12.38
C HIS A 100 8.94 -1.91 12.86
N HIS A 101 8.83 -2.86 11.93
CA HIS A 101 8.42 -4.24 12.19
C HIS A 101 9.42 -5.19 11.52
N PRO A 102 10.70 -5.19 11.97
CA PRO A 102 11.75 -5.92 11.29
C PRO A 102 11.44 -7.42 11.26
N PRO A 103 11.79 -8.09 10.16
CA PRO A 103 11.68 -9.54 10.06
C PRO A 103 12.67 -10.24 11.00
N ALA A 104 12.56 -11.57 11.10
CA ALA A 104 13.57 -12.36 11.81
C ALA A 104 14.96 -12.22 11.14
N SER A 105 16.02 -12.22 11.96
CA SER A 105 17.40 -12.21 11.45
C SER A 105 17.66 -13.43 10.55
N GLY A 106 18.37 -13.20 9.45
CA GLY A 106 18.65 -14.20 8.42
C GLY A 106 17.50 -14.47 7.45
N ALA A 107 16.34 -13.82 7.59
CA ALA A 107 15.25 -13.96 6.63
C ALA A 107 15.63 -13.41 5.24
N THR A 108 15.02 -13.97 4.20
CA THR A 108 15.06 -13.39 2.84
C THR A 108 13.80 -12.57 2.61
N VAL A 109 13.98 -11.27 2.42
CA VAL A 109 12.93 -10.30 2.12
C VAL A 109 12.90 -10.04 0.62
N VAL A 110 11.76 -10.33 0.01
CA VAL A 110 11.49 -10.10 -1.40
C VAL A 110 10.51 -8.95 -1.52
N VAL A 111 10.99 -7.81 -2.00
CA VAL A 111 10.14 -6.64 -2.29
C VAL A 111 9.60 -6.77 -3.71
N LEU A 112 8.32 -7.11 -3.84
CA LEU A 112 7.66 -7.32 -5.14
C LEU A 112 6.72 -6.14 -5.42
N MET A 113 7.18 -5.22 -6.28
CA MET A 113 6.38 -4.08 -6.73
C MET A 113 6.95 -3.43 -8.00
N PRO A 114 6.15 -2.68 -8.77
CA PRO A 114 6.66 -1.87 -9.87
C PRO A 114 7.73 -0.86 -9.40
N THR A 115 8.78 -0.66 -10.19
CA THR A 115 9.91 0.20 -9.82
C THR A 115 9.52 1.66 -9.62
N HIS A 116 8.57 2.20 -10.38
CA HIS A 116 8.05 3.56 -10.17
C HIS A 116 7.45 3.76 -8.76
N ASN A 117 6.85 2.71 -8.16
CA ASN A 117 6.33 2.79 -6.80
C ASN A 117 7.44 2.84 -5.73
N LEU A 118 8.63 2.33 -6.04
CA LEU A 118 9.82 2.44 -5.19
C LEU A 118 10.51 3.79 -5.33
N LEU A 119 10.34 4.46 -6.48
CA LEU A 119 10.89 5.80 -6.73
C LEU A 119 9.94 6.93 -6.33
N ALA A 120 8.67 6.61 -6.08
CA ALA A 120 7.67 7.57 -5.63
C ALA A 120 8.15 8.33 -4.38
N GLY A 121 8.39 9.64 -4.55
CA GLY A 121 8.89 10.48 -3.48
C GLY A 121 7.86 10.73 -2.40
N ARG A 122 6.72 11.34 -2.77
CA ARG A 122 5.66 11.74 -1.84
C ARG A 122 4.39 10.92 -2.02
N LEU A 123 3.74 10.61 -0.91
CA LEU A 123 2.45 9.93 -0.92
C LEU A 123 1.35 10.89 -1.44
N PRO A 124 0.65 10.51 -2.52
CA PRO A 124 -0.26 11.41 -3.21
C PRO A 124 -1.61 11.57 -2.49
N SER A 125 -2.07 10.54 -1.77
CA SER A 125 -3.40 10.55 -1.13
C SER A 125 -3.34 10.66 0.40
N GLU A 126 -4.40 11.23 0.98
CA GLU A 126 -4.56 11.29 2.44
C GLU A 126 -4.68 9.89 3.07
N THR A 127 -5.20 8.91 2.32
CA THR A 127 -5.36 7.53 2.80
C THR A 127 -4.01 6.84 2.92
N ASP A 128 -3.13 7.02 1.93
CA ASP A 128 -1.77 6.50 1.96
C ASP A 128 -0.97 7.13 3.10
N ARG A 129 -1.09 8.45 3.28
CA ARG A 129 -0.43 9.15 4.39
C ARG A 129 -0.91 8.63 5.75
N ALA A 130 -2.21 8.39 5.92
CA ALA A 130 -2.75 7.83 7.15
C ALA A 130 -2.26 6.39 7.40
N LEU A 131 -2.20 5.56 6.35
CA LEU A 131 -1.65 4.20 6.42
C LEU A 131 -0.16 4.23 6.81
N LEU A 132 0.65 5.11 6.23
CA LEU A 132 2.05 5.27 6.61
C LEU A 132 2.18 5.56 8.10
N VAL A 133 1.46 6.56 8.62
CA VAL A 133 1.51 6.94 10.05
C VAL A 133 1.10 5.78 10.96
N GLU A 134 0.21 4.90 10.51
CA GLU A 134 -0.20 3.71 11.25
C GLU A 134 0.87 2.61 11.32
N LEU A 135 1.73 2.51 10.29
CA LEU A 135 2.84 1.55 10.25
C LEU A 135 4.07 2.02 11.04
N LEU A 136 4.10 3.27 11.52
CA LEU A 136 5.20 3.80 12.31
C LEU A 136 5.02 3.44 13.80
N ARG A 137 6.01 2.76 14.38
CA ARG A 137 6.06 2.52 15.84
C ARG A 137 6.64 3.71 16.61
N TRP A 138 7.56 4.44 15.99
CA TRP A 138 8.19 5.65 16.53
C TRP A 138 8.41 6.67 15.41
N PRO A 139 8.70 7.96 15.73
CA PRO A 139 9.01 8.96 14.71
C PRO A 139 10.24 8.57 13.86
N ASP A 140 10.08 8.57 12.53
CA ASP A 140 11.14 8.23 11.57
C ASP A 140 11.34 9.40 10.59
N ALA A 141 12.16 10.37 11.01
CA ALA A 141 12.33 11.63 10.29
C ALA A 141 12.76 11.48 8.82
N PRO A 142 13.71 10.58 8.46
CA PRO A 142 14.05 10.33 7.06
C PRO A 142 12.84 9.88 6.23
N LEU A 143 12.10 8.88 6.72
CA LEU A 143 10.96 8.32 6.01
C LEU A 143 9.80 9.33 5.90
N THR A 144 9.51 10.07 6.97
CA THR A 144 8.42 11.05 6.96
C THR A 144 8.76 12.26 6.09
N THR A 145 10.02 12.69 6.07
CA THR A 145 10.46 13.81 5.22
C THR A 145 10.29 13.48 3.74
N LEU A 146 10.69 12.27 3.33
CA LEU A 146 10.49 11.80 1.96
C LEU A 146 9.00 11.66 1.64
N ALA A 147 8.29 10.85 2.41
CA ALA A 147 6.94 10.43 2.08
C ALA A 147 5.86 11.50 2.29
N LEU A 148 6.04 12.39 3.28
CA LEU A 148 5.05 13.39 3.68
C LEU A 148 5.49 14.83 3.36
N GLY A 149 6.78 15.05 3.08
CA GLY A 149 7.37 16.37 2.88
C GLY A 149 7.80 17.07 4.18
N GLY A 150 7.86 16.37 5.31
CA GLY A 150 8.30 16.91 6.60
C GLY A 150 8.04 15.99 7.78
N ALA A 151 8.33 16.46 9.00
CA ALA A 151 7.97 15.75 10.23
C ALA A 151 6.44 15.60 10.34
N VAL A 152 5.99 14.54 11.03
CA VAL A 152 4.56 14.28 11.26
C VAL A 152 3.94 15.46 11.99
N ALA A 153 3.11 16.24 11.31
CA ALA A 153 2.45 17.39 11.91
C ALA A 153 1.24 16.91 12.73
N PRO A 154 0.76 17.69 13.73
CA PRO A 154 -0.50 17.43 14.42
C PRO A 154 -1.68 17.25 13.46
N LEU A 155 -1.62 17.90 12.29
CA LEU A 155 -2.61 17.76 11.22
C LEU A 155 -2.63 16.35 10.62
N ASP A 156 -1.48 15.68 10.48
CA ASP A 156 -1.41 14.32 9.94
C ASP A 156 -1.96 13.28 10.92
N LEU A 157 -1.73 13.51 12.22
CA LEU A 157 -2.37 12.72 13.29
C LEU A 157 -3.90 12.91 13.27
N TRP A 158 -4.38 14.15 13.14
CA TRP A 158 -5.81 14.41 12.99
C TRP A 158 -6.39 13.79 11.72
N ARG A 159 -5.66 13.82 10.59
CA ARG A 159 -6.05 13.17 9.33
C ARG A 159 -6.17 11.66 9.51
N ARG A 160 -5.21 11.02 10.18
CA ARG A 160 -5.28 9.59 10.54
C ARG A 160 -6.55 9.29 11.32
N ASP A 161 -6.80 10.04 12.39
CA ASP A 161 -7.95 9.83 13.26
C ASP A 161 -9.28 10.04 12.49
N ARG A 162 -9.33 11.04 11.60
CA ARG A 162 -10.48 11.29 10.72
C ARG A 162 -10.74 10.15 9.73
N VAL A 163 -9.70 9.63 9.06
CA VAL A 163 -9.82 8.50 8.13
C VAL A 163 -10.30 7.25 8.86
N ARG A 164 -9.74 6.96 10.04
CA ARG A 164 -10.19 5.83 10.88
C ARG A 164 -11.65 5.96 11.30
N ALA A 165 -12.05 7.12 11.81
CA ALA A 165 -13.43 7.37 12.21
C ALA A 165 -14.39 7.21 11.02
N ARG A 166 -14.01 7.68 9.83
CA ARG A 166 -14.80 7.47 8.60
C ARG A 166 -14.90 5.99 8.25
N SER A 167 -13.81 5.24 8.25
CA SER A 167 -13.81 3.80 7.93
C SER A 167 -14.63 2.99 8.93
N ALA A 168 -14.54 3.34 10.22
CA ALA A 168 -15.34 2.73 11.28
C ALA A 168 -16.84 2.98 11.08
N LEU A 169 -17.22 4.22 10.80
CA LEU A 169 -18.60 4.59 10.50
C LEU A 169 -19.11 3.89 9.25
N LEU A 170 -18.31 3.80 8.19
CA LEU A 170 -18.67 3.06 6.98
C LEU A 170 -18.85 1.57 7.28
N GLY A 171 -17.92 0.93 7.98
CA GLY A 171 -18.02 -0.47 8.37
C GLY A 171 -19.25 -0.75 9.24
N TRP A 172 -19.62 0.17 10.13
CA TRP A 172 -20.83 0.07 10.93
C TRP A 172 -22.09 0.23 10.08
N VAL A 173 -22.12 1.22 9.18
CA VAL A 173 -23.24 1.47 8.25
C VAL A 173 -23.45 0.30 7.30
N THR A 174 -22.38 -0.33 6.80
CA THR A 174 -22.47 -1.47 5.87
C THR A 174 -22.75 -2.80 6.57
N ALA A 175 -22.30 -2.99 7.81
CA ALA A 175 -22.63 -4.17 8.61
C ALA A 175 -24.05 -4.13 9.20
N THR A 176 -24.64 -2.94 9.32
CA THR A 176 -26.03 -2.77 9.77
C THR A 176 -26.96 -2.92 8.57
N PRO A 177 -27.91 -3.88 8.55
CA PRO A 177 -28.96 -3.91 7.53
C PRO A 177 -29.88 -2.71 7.72
N LEU A 178 -29.52 -1.59 7.09
CA LEU A 178 -30.28 -0.35 7.13
C LEU A 178 -31.54 -0.51 6.26
N ARG A 179 -32.64 -0.97 6.87
CA ARG A 179 -33.99 -0.73 6.34
C ARG A 179 -34.33 0.74 6.53
N ILE A 180 -33.81 1.62 5.68
CA ILE A 180 -34.28 2.99 5.58
C ILE A 180 -35.57 2.95 4.76
N GLY A 181 -36.70 2.90 5.47
CA GLY A 181 -38.02 3.16 4.91
C GLY A 181 -38.14 4.63 4.53
N ALA A 182 -37.56 5.03 3.41
CA ALA A 182 -37.85 6.29 2.75
C ALA A 182 -37.81 6.04 1.25
N ALA A 183 -38.95 6.25 0.59
CA ALA A 183 -39.07 6.27 -0.86
C ALA A 183 -38.23 7.43 -1.42
N LEU A 184 -36.95 7.19 -1.65
CA LEU A 184 -36.08 8.02 -2.49
C LEU A 184 -35.84 7.26 -3.80
N SER A 185 -36.92 7.08 -4.54
CA SER A 185 -36.89 6.78 -5.97
C SER A 185 -36.18 7.94 -6.69
N GLY A 186 -34.86 7.82 -6.89
CA GLY A 186 -34.10 8.77 -7.70
C GLY A 186 -32.63 8.95 -7.35
N VAL A 187 -32.17 8.54 -6.17
CA VAL A 187 -30.74 8.64 -5.81
C VAL A 187 -30.10 7.26 -5.88
N GLN A 188 -29.76 6.84 -7.11
CA GLN A 188 -28.67 5.88 -7.28
C GLN A 188 -27.38 6.58 -6.83
N VAL A 189 -27.09 6.55 -5.53
CA VAL A 189 -25.73 6.77 -5.06
C VAL A 189 -24.91 5.70 -5.77
N ARG A 190 -24.07 6.08 -6.73
CA ARG A 190 -23.05 5.21 -7.30
C ARG A 190 -22.07 4.85 -6.18
N VAL A 191 -22.38 3.76 -5.47
CA VAL A 191 -21.53 3.17 -4.43
C VAL A 191 -20.38 2.38 -5.07
N ASP A 192 -20.35 2.21 -6.40
CA ASP A 192 -19.36 1.39 -7.10
C ASP A 192 -17.94 1.97 -7.03
N ASP A 193 -17.75 3.29 -7.07
CA ASP A 193 -16.40 3.89 -7.04
C ASP A 193 -15.79 3.96 -5.63
N THR A 194 -16.59 3.78 -4.57
CA THR A 194 -16.07 3.81 -3.18
C THR A 194 -15.97 2.42 -2.57
N LEU A 195 -16.78 1.45 -3.02
CA LEU A 195 -16.65 0.04 -2.63
C LEU A 195 -15.50 -0.67 -3.33
N SER A 196 -15.06 -0.21 -4.51
CA SER A 196 -13.88 -0.78 -5.17
C SER A 196 -12.57 -0.63 -4.38
N ASN A 197 -12.55 0.19 -3.31
CA ASN A 197 -11.42 0.31 -2.38
C ASN A 197 -11.59 -0.48 -1.07
N LEU A 198 -12.76 -1.10 -0.86
CA LEU A 198 -13.13 -1.85 0.34
C LEU A 198 -13.66 -3.25 -0.03
N GLY A 199 -12.85 -4.03 -0.75
CA GLY A 199 -12.85 -5.50 -0.68
C GLY A 199 -14.19 -6.23 -0.85
N ALA A 200 -14.98 -5.91 -1.88
CA ALA A 200 -16.06 -6.78 -2.33
C ALA A 200 -15.73 -7.30 -3.74
N GLU A 201 -15.87 -8.60 -3.94
CA GLU A 201 -15.71 -9.28 -5.23
C GLU A 201 -16.57 -8.59 -6.31
N ALA A 202 -15.91 -7.87 -7.22
CA ALA A 202 -16.55 -7.36 -8.42
C ALA A 202 -16.48 -8.46 -9.49
N GLY A 203 -17.58 -9.18 -9.69
CA GLY A 203 -17.79 -10.01 -10.88
C GLY A 203 -17.69 -9.17 -12.16
N PRO A 204 -17.52 -9.81 -13.34
CA PRO A 204 -17.12 -9.12 -14.55
C PRO A 204 -18.30 -8.34 -15.12
N VAL A 205 -18.21 -7.00 -15.16
CA VAL A 205 -19.05 -6.19 -16.04
C VAL A 205 -18.26 -5.90 -17.30
N ALA A 206 -18.50 -6.73 -18.32
CA ALA A 206 -18.11 -6.44 -19.68
C ALA A 206 -19.01 -5.31 -20.21
N GLY A 207 -18.44 -4.14 -20.48
CA GLY A 207 -19.12 -3.04 -21.15
C GLY A 207 -18.11 -2.01 -21.66
N PRO A 208 -18.28 -1.48 -22.88
CA PRO A 208 -17.35 -0.52 -23.46
C PRO A 208 -17.47 0.84 -22.76
N SER A 209 -16.47 1.19 -21.96
CA SER A 209 -16.44 2.45 -21.20
C SER A 209 -16.11 3.64 -22.11
N GLY A 210 -17.12 4.17 -22.81
CA GLY A 210 -17.11 5.57 -23.20
C GLY A 210 -17.38 6.45 -21.96
N PRO A 211 -16.77 7.64 -21.84
CA PRO A 211 -17.09 8.55 -20.74
C PRO A 211 -18.56 8.95 -20.82
N LEU A 212 -19.31 8.68 -19.75
CA LEU A 212 -20.69 9.13 -19.64
C LEU A 212 -20.73 10.67 -19.54
N PRO A 213 -21.55 11.36 -20.36
CA PRO A 213 -21.70 12.80 -20.27
C PRO A 213 -22.27 13.19 -18.90
N GLY A 214 -21.54 14.04 -18.18
CA GLY A 214 -21.92 14.52 -16.83
C GLY A 214 -21.19 13.83 -15.66
N ALA A 215 -20.27 12.89 -15.92
CA ALA A 215 -19.36 12.43 -14.88
C ALA A 215 -18.50 13.62 -14.39
N PRO A 216 -18.38 13.86 -13.07
CA PRO A 216 -17.42 14.85 -12.58
C PRO A 216 -16.04 14.47 -13.13
N PRO A 217 -15.19 15.46 -13.50
CA PRO A 217 -13.86 15.17 -14.01
C PRO A 217 -13.20 14.20 -13.04
N GLY A 218 -12.87 13.00 -13.53
CA GLY A 218 -12.17 11.99 -12.76
C GLY A 218 -11.01 12.68 -12.07
N ARG A 219 -10.98 12.61 -10.74
CA ARG A 219 -9.96 13.25 -9.92
C ARG A 219 -8.62 12.90 -10.56
N ALA A 220 -7.91 13.90 -11.08
CA ALA A 220 -6.63 13.67 -11.75
C ALA A 220 -5.80 12.80 -10.80
N VAL A 221 -5.41 11.61 -11.28
CA VAL A 221 -4.49 10.75 -10.54
C VAL A 221 -3.22 11.57 -10.45
N VAL A 222 -2.95 12.14 -9.27
CA VAL A 222 -1.70 12.85 -9.04
C VAL A 222 -0.65 11.76 -8.96
N GLU A 223 0.02 11.52 -10.08
CA GLU A 223 1.17 10.63 -10.13
C GLU A 223 2.21 11.18 -9.15
N ALA A 224 2.73 10.28 -8.31
CA ALA A 224 3.78 10.65 -7.38
C ALA A 224 5.03 11.05 -8.18
N GLU A 225 5.63 12.19 -7.85
CA GLU A 225 6.90 12.59 -8.43
C GLU A 225 7.95 11.49 -8.19
N GLU A 226 8.53 10.97 -9.27
CA GLU A 226 9.63 10.02 -9.19
C GLU A 226 10.91 10.74 -8.76
N LEU A 227 11.57 10.21 -7.75
CA LEU A 227 12.86 10.69 -7.28
C LEU A 227 13.99 9.82 -7.83
N PRO A 228 15.19 10.39 -8.04
CA PRO A 228 16.39 9.60 -8.29
C PRO A 228 16.58 8.51 -7.22
N PRO A 229 17.11 7.32 -7.58
CA PRO A 229 17.24 6.20 -6.64
C PRO A 229 17.89 6.56 -5.31
N ALA A 230 18.98 7.33 -5.33
CA ALA A 230 19.73 7.72 -4.15
C ALA A 230 18.98 8.66 -3.19
N SER A 231 17.95 9.37 -3.67
CA SER A 231 17.10 10.25 -2.86
C SER A 231 15.67 9.72 -2.68
N SER A 232 15.40 8.51 -3.15
CA SER A 232 14.11 7.82 -3.00
C SER A 232 14.02 7.05 -1.66
N VAL A 233 13.04 6.15 -1.53
CA VAL A 233 12.94 5.23 -0.37
C VAL A 233 13.90 4.04 -0.45
N LEU A 234 14.55 3.80 -1.59
CA LEU A 234 15.46 2.66 -1.78
C LEU A 234 16.59 2.59 -0.74
N PRO A 235 17.31 3.68 -0.38
CA PRO A 235 18.32 3.63 0.68
C PRO A 235 17.76 3.19 2.03
N LEU A 236 16.52 3.62 2.36
CA LEU A 236 15.88 3.26 3.62
C LEU A 236 15.49 1.78 3.66
N LEU A 237 15.13 1.18 2.51
CA LEU A 237 14.84 -0.25 2.39
C LEU A 237 16.10 -1.10 2.57
N VAL A 238 17.20 -0.70 1.91
CA VAL A 238 18.50 -1.37 2.03
C VAL A 238 18.97 -1.34 3.48
N GLU A 239 18.97 -0.15 4.09
CA GLU A 239 19.36 0.04 5.49
C GLU A 239 18.47 -0.80 6.44
N ALA A 240 17.17 -0.90 6.17
CA ALA A 240 16.26 -1.70 6.99
C ALA A 240 16.61 -3.20 6.94
N ALA A 241 16.88 -3.72 5.75
CA ALA A 241 17.27 -5.11 5.57
C ALA A 241 18.63 -5.40 6.21
N GLU A 242 19.62 -4.52 6.03
CA GLU A 242 20.94 -4.63 6.66
C GLU A 242 20.83 -4.64 8.19
N ARG A 243 20.05 -3.73 8.78
CA ARG A 243 19.82 -3.69 10.24
C ARG A 243 19.09 -4.92 10.77
N ALA A 244 18.23 -5.52 9.95
CA ALA A 244 17.54 -6.77 10.30
C ALA A 244 18.39 -8.01 10.01
N GLU A 245 19.63 -7.86 9.53
CA GLU A 245 20.49 -8.96 9.05
C GLU A 245 19.74 -9.85 8.02
N ALA A 246 18.89 -9.23 7.22
CA ALA A 246 18.04 -9.88 6.24
C ALA A 246 18.62 -9.72 4.83
N ARG A 247 18.46 -10.75 4.01
CA ARG A 247 18.80 -10.67 2.58
C ARG A 247 17.68 -9.93 1.85
N LEU A 248 18.00 -8.84 1.16
CA LEU A 248 17.04 -8.11 0.32
C LEU A 248 17.14 -8.57 -1.14
N ILE A 249 15.97 -8.84 -1.73
CA ILE A 249 15.79 -9.08 -3.18
C ILE A 249 14.67 -8.16 -3.65
N VAL A 250 14.89 -7.42 -4.74
CA VAL A 250 13.84 -6.61 -5.38
C VAL A 250 13.36 -7.33 -6.63
N VAL A 251 12.04 -7.54 -6.72
CA VAL A 251 11.40 -8.17 -7.86
C VAL A 251 10.59 -7.13 -8.61
N VAL A 252 10.96 -6.88 -9.86
CA VAL A 252 10.14 -6.10 -10.78
C VAL A 252 9.06 -7.04 -11.35
N PRO A 253 7.78 -6.76 -11.13
CA PRO A 253 6.71 -7.67 -11.49
C PRO A 253 6.52 -7.79 -13.01
N PHE A 254 5.77 -8.81 -13.40
CA PHE A 254 5.32 -9.01 -14.77
C PHE A 254 4.52 -7.79 -15.27
N ASP A 255 4.77 -7.35 -16.50
CA ASP A 255 4.05 -6.26 -17.15
C ASP A 255 3.50 -6.77 -18.48
N ARG A 256 2.16 -6.78 -18.62
CA ARG A 256 1.48 -7.24 -19.84
C ARG A 256 2.03 -6.58 -21.10
N ARG A 257 2.42 -5.30 -21.03
CA ARG A 257 2.92 -4.54 -22.19
C ARG A 257 4.34 -4.93 -22.60
N ARG A 258 5.03 -5.69 -21.76
CA ARG A 258 6.44 -6.05 -21.92
C ARG A 258 6.66 -7.56 -22.02
N GLN A 259 5.61 -8.37 -22.17
CA GLN A 259 5.74 -9.83 -22.33
C GLN A 259 6.67 -10.25 -23.48
N ASP A 260 6.74 -9.45 -24.54
CA ASP A 260 7.62 -9.68 -25.69
C ASP A 260 8.90 -8.81 -25.66
N ALA A 261 9.24 -8.25 -24.50
CA ALA A 261 10.46 -7.47 -24.37
C ALA A 261 11.68 -8.36 -24.64
N PRO A 262 12.70 -7.86 -25.36
CA PRO A 262 13.88 -8.63 -25.64
C PRO A 262 14.61 -9.02 -24.35
N CYS A 263 15.22 -10.20 -24.35
CA CYS A 263 16.09 -10.63 -23.26
C CYS A 263 17.19 -9.59 -23.00
N ARG A 264 17.36 -9.22 -21.73
CA ARG A 264 18.41 -8.31 -21.25
C ARG A 264 19.18 -8.96 -20.11
N THR A 265 20.48 -8.74 -20.08
CA THR A 265 21.38 -9.22 -19.02
C THR A 265 21.74 -8.15 -18.00
N THR A 266 21.15 -6.96 -18.13
CA THR A 266 21.32 -5.84 -17.19
C THR A 266 19.96 -5.15 -16.96
N PRO A 267 19.76 -4.50 -15.81
CA PRO A 267 18.53 -3.75 -15.56
C PRO A 267 18.37 -2.61 -16.57
N GLU A 268 17.13 -2.43 -17.04
CA GLU A 268 16.78 -1.33 -17.95
C GLU A 268 16.72 0.02 -17.23
N ASP A 269 16.26 0.03 -15.98
CA ASP A 269 16.03 1.24 -15.19
C ASP A 269 17.21 1.57 -14.25
N GLU A 270 17.28 2.84 -13.87
CA GLU A 270 18.31 3.35 -12.96
C GLU A 270 18.18 2.74 -11.56
N ALA A 271 16.96 2.48 -11.10
CA ALA A 271 16.70 1.86 -9.80
C ALA A 271 17.34 0.47 -9.68
N GLY A 272 17.15 -0.39 -10.68
CA GLY A 272 17.73 -1.73 -10.69
C GLY A 272 19.26 -1.71 -10.73
N ARG A 273 19.87 -0.81 -11.51
CA ARG A 273 21.33 -0.63 -11.54
C ARG A 273 21.86 -0.18 -10.18
N TRP A 274 21.22 0.83 -9.59
CA TRP A 274 21.57 1.34 -8.26
C TRP A 274 21.46 0.25 -7.19
N LEU A 275 20.40 -0.57 -7.21
CA LEU A 275 20.21 -1.68 -6.27
C LEU A 275 21.34 -2.72 -6.36
N ILE A 276 21.73 -3.09 -7.57
CA ILE A 276 22.85 -4.01 -7.82
C ILE A 276 24.17 -3.46 -7.29
N GLU A 277 24.46 -2.18 -7.53
CA GLU A 277 25.66 -1.51 -7.01
C GLU A 277 25.70 -1.49 -5.47
N ARG A 278 24.52 -1.56 -4.83
CA ARG A 278 24.36 -1.69 -3.37
C ARG A 278 24.36 -3.14 -2.88
N GLY A 279 24.65 -4.11 -3.74
CA GLY A 279 24.68 -5.54 -3.38
C GLY A 279 23.30 -6.18 -3.27
N VAL A 280 22.23 -5.49 -3.66
CA VAL A 280 20.87 -6.03 -3.66
C VAL A 280 20.65 -6.84 -4.94
N ALA A 281 20.09 -8.03 -4.78
CA ALA A 281 19.71 -8.86 -5.91
C ALA A 281 18.46 -8.29 -6.58
N VAL A 282 18.43 -8.29 -7.92
CA VAL A 282 17.28 -7.84 -8.71
C VAL A 282 16.79 -8.96 -9.61
N VAL A 283 15.50 -9.25 -9.55
CA VAL A 283 14.81 -10.22 -10.40
C VAL A 283 13.79 -9.45 -11.24
N ASP A 284 13.98 -9.42 -12.56
CA ASP A 284 13.09 -8.72 -13.48
C ASP A 284 12.16 -9.70 -14.21
N MET A 285 10.87 -9.65 -13.85
CA MET A 285 9.84 -10.50 -14.43
C MET A 285 9.09 -9.84 -15.60
N ARG A 286 9.42 -8.60 -15.99
CA ARG A 286 8.62 -7.81 -16.96
C ARG A 286 8.44 -8.51 -18.31
N GLY A 287 9.50 -9.16 -18.79
CA GLY A 287 9.50 -9.92 -20.06
C GLY A 287 9.43 -11.43 -19.89
N ALA A 288 9.07 -11.93 -18.71
CA ALA A 288 8.94 -13.36 -18.50
C ALA A 288 7.75 -13.91 -19.29
N PRO A 289 7.90 -15.07 -19.96
CA PRO A 289 6.85 -15.64 -20.79
C PRO A 289 5.69 -16.13 -19.92
N LEU A 290 4.51 -15.53 -20.08
CA LEU A 290 3.26 -15.98 -19.49
C LEU A 290 2.23 -16.21 -20.58
N ALA A 291 1.23 -17.05 -20.31
CA ALA A 291 0.14 -17.25 -21.26
C ALA A 291 -0.57 -15.92 -21.61
N PRO A 292 -1.07 -15.74 -22.85
CA PRO A 292 -1.70 -14.49 -23.28
C PRO A 292 -2.92 -14.07 -22.44
N ASP A 293 -3.62 -15.04 -21.86
CA ASP A 293 -4.79 -14.88 -21.00
C ASP A 293 -4.44 -14.85 -19.51
N ALA A 294 -3.15 -14.80 -19.15
CA ALA A 294 -2.70 -14.80 -17.75
C ALA A 294 -3.03 -13.50 -17.00
N PHE A 295 -3.32 -12.40 -17.71
CA PHE A 295 -3.48 -11.06 -17.14
C PHE A 295 -4.93 -10.59 -17.12
N SER A 296 -5.37 -10.12 -15.96
CA SER A 296 -6.62 -9.38 -15.80
C SER A 296 -6.45 -7.88 -16.04
N ARG A 297 -5.29 -7.32 -15.68
CA ARG A 297 -4.87 -5.92 -15.90
C ARG A 297 -3.36 -5.87 -16.18
N GLU A 298 -2.81 -4.67 -16.31
CA GLU A 298 -1.40 -4.44 -16.65
C GLU A 298 -0.40 -5.26 -15.80
N PHE A 299 -0.55 -5.26 -14.48
CA PHE A 299 0.31 -5.99 -13.53
C PHE A 299 -0.43 -7.10 -12.75
N HIS A 300 -1.74 -7.26 -12.97
CA HIS A 300 -2.59 -8.15 -12.16
C HIS A 300 -2.91 -9.43 -12.92
N LEU A 301 -2.55 -10.57 -12.35
CA LEU A 301 -2.79 -11.88 -12.97
C LEU A 301 -4.17 -12.44 -12.62
N HIS A 302 -4.71 -13.24 -13.54
CA HIS A 302 -5.77 -14.19 -13.22
C HIS A 302 -5.21 -15.37 -12.42
N ASN A 303 -6.09 -16.16 -11.80
CA ASN A 303 -5.68 -17.36 -11.05
C ASN A 303 -4.88 -18.34 -11.92
N THR A 304 -5.19 -18.46 -13.22
CA THR A 304 -4.46 -19.29 -14.19
C THR A 304 -3.03 -18.79 -14.40
N GLY A 305 -2.82 -17.47 -14.47
CA GLY A 305 -1.50 -16.85 -14.59
C GLY A 305 -0.67 -16.92 -13.31
N ARG A 306 -1.32 -16.86 -12.14
CA ARG A 306 -0.66 -16.83 -10.82
C ARG A 306 0.24 -18.04 -10.57
N ALA A 307 -0.19 -19.25 -10.95
CA ALA A 307 0.62 -20.45 -10.75
C ALA A 307 1.90 -20.43 -11.60
N GLN A 308 1.78 -20.10 -12.89
CA GLN A 308 2.93 -19.96 -13.81
C GLN A 308 3.88 -18.87 -13.34
N ALA A 309 3.34 -17.73 -12.93
CA ALA A 309 4.11 -16.62 -12.42
C ALA A 309 4.86 -16.95 -11.13
N THR A 310 4.23 -17.69 -10.22
CA THR A 310 4.87 -18.17 -8.98
C THR A 310 6.02 -19.13 -9.29
N ASP A 311 5.87 -20.02 -10.27
CA ASP A 311 6.95 -20.94 -10.67
C ASP A 311 8.15 -20.20 -11.28
N LEU A 312 7.90 -19.24 -12.16
CA LEU A 312 8.94 -18.41 -12.78
C LEU A 312 9.64 -17.53 -11.73
N LEU A 313 8.88 -16.97 -10.79
CA LEU A 313 9.46 -16.23 -9.67
C LEU A 313 10.38 -17.13 -8.83
N ALA A 314 9.95 -18.35 -8.53
CA ALA A 314 10.74 -19.30 -7.77
C ALA A 314 12.05 -19.69 -8.49
N GLU A 315 12.06 -19.72 -9.82
CA GLU A 315 13.27 -19.93 -10.62
C GLU A 315 14.24 -18.76 -10.46
N GLY A 316 13.78 -17.53 -10.68
CA GLY A 316 14.63 -16.34 -10.52
C GLY A 316 15.18 -16.16 -9.11
N LEU A 317 14.36 -16.40 -8.09
CA LEU A 317 14.79 -16.31 -6.68
C LEU A 317 15.85 -17.36 -6.30
N ARG A 318 15.82 -18.56 -6.90
CA ARG A 318 16.86 -19.59 -6.68
C ARG A 318 18.15 -19.29 -7.43
N ALA A 319 18.05 -18.72 -8.63
CA ALA A 319 19.19 -18.45 -9.48
C ALA A 319 19.97 -17.20 -9.05
N VAL A 320 19.29 -16.19 -8.48
CA VAL A 320 19.91 -14.90 -8.20
C VAL A 320 20.81 -14.95 -6.95
N GLY A 321 22.05 -14.50 -7.09
CA GLY A 321 22.99 -14.27 -5.99
C GLY A 321 22.93 -12.83 -5.44
N PRO A 322 23.65 -12.51 -4.34
CA PRO A 322 23.80 -11.13 -3.87
C PRO A 322 24.39 -10.22 -4.96
N GLY A 323 23.82 -9.03 -5.14
CA GLY A 323 24.22 -8.08 -6.19
C GLY A 323 24.06 -8.59 -7.62
N ALA A 324 23.36 -9.70 -7.85
CA ALA A 324 23.14 -10.23 -9.19
C ALA A 324 21.84 -9.71 -9.79
N TYR A 325 21.79 -9.72 -11.11
CA TYR A 325 20.59 -9.49 -11.91
C TYR A 325 20.13 -10.80 -12.54
N TRP A 326 18.83 -11.06 -12.51
CA TRP A 326 18.22 -12.17 -13.24
C TRP A 326 17.04 -11.64 -14.06
N SER A 327 16.93 -12.06 -15.33
CA SER A 327 15.81 -11.69 -16.20
C SER A 327 14.96 -12.89 -16.55
N GLY A 328 13.64 -12.77 -16.31
CA GLY A 328 12.68 -13.80 -16.67
C GLY A 328 12.49 -13.97 -18.18
N ALA A 329 12.84 -12.96 -18.98
CA ALA A 329 12.89 -13.09 -20.43
C ALA A 329 14.05 -13.98 -20.90
N CYS A 330 15.10 -14.10 -20.09
CA CYS A 330 16.32 -14.83 -20.41
C CYS A 330 16.40 -16.19 -19.69
N GLY A 331 15.70 -16.35 -18.57
CA GLY A 331 15.91 -17.47 -17.64
C GLY A 331 17.28 -17.42 -16.93
N ARG A 332 17.94 -16.26 -16.91
CA ARG A 332 19.27 -16.07 -16.30
C ARG A 332 19.55 -14.61 -15.96
#